data_AF-A0A6I1Z8D0-F1
#
_entry.id   AF-A0A6I1Z8D0-F1
#
_cell.length_a   1.000
_cell.length_b   1.000
_cell.length_c   1.000
_cell.angle_alpha   90.00
_cell.angle_beta   90.00
_cell.angle_gamma   90.00
#
_symmetry.space_group_name_H-M   'P 1'
#
loop_
_entity.id
_entity.type
_entity.pdbx_description
1 polymer ?
#
loop_
_entity_poly.entity_id
_entity_poly.type
_entity_poly.pdbx_seq_one_letter_code
_entity_poly.pdbx_strand_id
1 'polypeptide(L)'
;MRTGWLAALICSSLFLTGSGLLAQELTILFTSSANGVIENCYCPNVRLGGLEKRAQFIAAYRQRNPGVLVIDNGDNFVEYLNSGFDKVIVAAFGLMNYDVINIGDQDIAYATEEYFELPALVKTPGEPVTVTKGAVTFSILPVLHPRTTRYYPDFVFEHLDLDNTHGHIEKWLQSKAAGNTFRILLSHSGYEVDRDFAASYPEIDLIVGGHSQTVLDSMVVVNGVPIVQAGGYASYVGEIRYDAGEDGFKVVEHHLHPLPPKAPDHPEVMKYIDQYTTSP
;
A
#
# COMPACT_ATOMS: atom_id res chain seq x y z
N MET A 1 -32.14 48.15 60.02
CA MET A 1 -31.71 46.74 59.90
C MET A 1 -32.06 46.24 58.51
N ARG A 2 -31.06 46.08 57.63
CA ARG A 2 -31.13 45.28 56.39
C ARG A 2 -29.72 45.22 55.80
N THR A 3 -29.01 44.13 56.05
CA THR A 3 -27.78 43.75 55.36
C THR A 3 -28.15 42.69 54.33
N GLY A 4 -28.08 43.05 53.04
CA GLY A 4 -28.28 42.11 51.93
C GLY A 4 -26.96 41.44 51.59
N TRP A 5 -26.92 40.11 51.64
CA TRP A 5 -25.79 39.30 51.24
C TRP A 5 -25.84 39.04 49.73
N LEU A 6 -24.73 39.31 49.03
CA LEU A 6 -24.49 38.83 47.67
C LEU A 6 -24.17 37.32 47.73
N ALA A 7 -24.96 36.50 47.02
CA ALA A 7 -24.57 35.14 46.66
C ALA A 7 -24.05 35.15 45.22
N ALA A 8 -22.76 34.91 45.04
CA ALA A 8 -22.15 34.67 43.74
C ALA A 8 -22.42 33.21 43.33
N LEU A 9 -23.24 33.02 42.29
CA LEU A 9 -23.41 31.72 41.64
C LEU A 9 -22.27 31.53 40.63
N ILE A 10 -21.31 30.69 40.99
CA ILE A 10 -20.28 30.19 40.07
C ILE A 10 -20.94 29.10 39.21
N CYS A 11 -21.22 29.45 37.95
CA CYS A 11 -21.69 28.48 36.96
C CYS A 11 -20.47 27.75 36.39
N SER A 12 -20.05 26.66 37.04
CA SER A 12 -19.05 25.76 36.48
C SER A 12 -19.67 24.95 35.35
N SER A 13 -19.52 25.43 34.12
CA SER A 13 -19.80 24.65 32.91
C SER A 13 -18.77 23.53 32.78
N LEU A 14 -19.14 22.34 33.26
CA LEU A 14 -18.41 21.10 33.02
C LEU A 14 -18.57 20.77 31.53
N PHE A 15 -17.61 21.17 30.70
CA PHE A 15 -17.49 20.65 29.34
C PHE A 15 -17.03 19.19 29.45
N LEU A 16 -17.98 18.25 29.42
CA LEU A 16 -17.66 16.89 29.00
C LEU A 16 -17.29 16.94 27.52
N THR A 17 -15.99 17.05 27.23
CA THR A 17 -15.47 16.68 25.90
C THR A 17 -15.52 15.17 25.83
N GLY A 18 -16.67 14.63 25.44
CA GLY A 18 -16.76 13.24 24.97
C GLY A 18 -15.95 13.13 23.69
N SER A 19 -14.74 12.57 23.80
CA SER A 19 -13.88 12.24 22.68
C SER A 19 -14.40 10.99 21.97
N GLY A 20 -15.64 11.03 21.48
CA GLY A 20 -16.07 10.06 20.48
C GLY A 20 -15.28 10.33 19.20
N LEU A 21 -14.56 9.34 18.68
CA LEU A 21 -14.05 9.44 17.32
C LEU A 21 -15.29 9.60 16.43
N LEU A 22 -15.50 10.80 15.87
CA LEU A 22 -16.45 10.93 14.76
C LEU A 22 -16.02 9.93 13.69
N ALA A 23 -16.99 9.24 13.08
CA ALA A 23 -16.73 8.27 12.03
C ALA A 23 -15.77 8.90 11.00
N GLN A 24 -14.55 8.36 10.95
CA GLN A 24 -13.51 8.83 10.03
C GLN A 24 -13.41 7.82 8.91
N GLU A 25 -13.63 8.29 7.69
CA GLU A 25 -13.40 7.48 6.51
C GLU A 25 -11.90 7.37 6.24
N LEU A 26 -11.43 6.14 6.08
CA LEU A 26 -10.06 5.81 5.72
C LEU A 26 -10.07 5.24 4.30
N THR A 27 -9.14 5.71 3.48
CA THR A 27 -8.97 5.21 2.12
C THR A 27 -7.54 4.73 1.94
N ILE A 28 -7.41 3.52 1.43
CA ILE A 28 -6.14 2.91 1.08
C ILE A 28 -6.17 2.62 -0.43
N LEU A 29 -5.26 3.24 -1.18
CA LEU A 29 -4.94 2.81 -2.53
C LEU A 29 -3.79 1.83 -2.49
N PHE A 30 -3.91 0.75 -3.25
CA PHE A 30 -2.88 -0.27 -3.32
C PHE A 30 -2.57 -0.68 -4.76
N THR A 31 -1.30 -0.95 -5.01
CA THR A 31 -0.81 -1.49 -6.28
C THR A 31 0.15 -2.65 -6.02
N SER A 32 0.41 -3.46 -7.05
CA SER A 32 1.41 -4.52 -7.02
C SER A 32 1.91 -4.79 -8.44
N SER A 33 3.05 -5.44 -8.54
CA SER A 33 3.61 -6.09 -9.73
C SER A 33 3.53 -5.22 -10.98
N ALA A 34 4.28 -4.12 -11.06
CA ALA A 34 4.37 -3.38 -12.32
C ALA A 34 5.05 -4.21 -13.43
N ASN A 35 5.91 -5.18 -13.06
CA ASN A 35 6.61 -6.08 -13.98
C ASN A 35 7.35 -5.33 -15.10
N GLY A 36 7.93 -4.16 -14.80
CA GLY A 36 8.63 -3.34 -15.78
C GLY A 36 7.75 -2.65 -16.84
N VAL A 37 6.42 -2.67 -16.70
CA VAL A 37 5.50 -2.04 -17.68
C VAL A 37 5.44 -0.54 -17.46
N ILE A 38 6.34 0.19 -18.14
CA ILE A 38 6.47 1.64 -18.01
C ILE A 38 5.43 2.43 -18.81
N GLU A 39 4.95 1.89 -19.93
CA GLU A 39 4.01 2.54 -20.86
C GLU A 39 2.98 1.53 -21.36
N ASN A 40 1.73 1.96 -21.54
CA ASN A 40 0.74 1.17 -22.24
C ASN A 40 1.15 0.93 -23.70
N CYS A 41 0.89 -0.26 -24.22
CA CYS A 41 1.27 -0.58 -25.59
C CYS A 41 0.38 0.05 -26.67
N TYR A 42 -0.80 0.57 -26.32
CA TYR A 42 -1.81 1.10 -27.23
C TYR A 42 -2.23 0.13 -28.37
N CYS A 43 -1.97 -1.17 -28.21
CA CYS A 43 -2.23 -2.18 -29.21
C CYS A 43 -3.75 -2.46 -29.39
N PRO A 44 -4.19 -2.91 -30.58
CA PRO A 44 -5.60 -3.22 -30.86
C PRO A 44 -6.24 -4.28 -29.93
N ASN A 45 -5.45 -5.27 -29.50
CA ASN A 45 -5.83 -6.21 -28.44
C ASN A 45 -5.41 -5.61 -27.09
N VAL A 46 -6.16 -4.61 -26.68
CA VAL A 46 -5.85 -3.69 -25.59
C VAL A 46 -5.47 -4.43 -24.30
N ARG A 47 -4.27 -4.15 -23.80
CA ARG A 47 -3.89 -4.47 -22.41
C ARG A 47 -4.10 -3.24 -21.54
N LEU A 48 -4.58 -3.45 -20.33
CA LEU A 48 -4.58 -2.43 -19.30
C LEU A 48 -3.14 -2.12 -18.86
N GLY A 49 -2.96 -1.00 -18.19
CA GLY A 49 -1.76 -0.69 -17.42
C GLY A 49 -0.79 0.26 -18.09
N GLY A 50 0.40 0.36 -17.50
CA GLY A 50 1.37 1.41 -17.74
C GLY A 50 1.59 2.31 -16.51
N LEU A 51 2.85 2.57 -16.15
CA LEU A 51 3.21 3.44 -15.03
C LEU A 51 2.79 4.90 -15.27
N GLU A 52 2.77 5.36 -16.52
CA GLU A 52 2.27 6.68 -16.90
C GLU A 52 0.79 6.87 -16.50
N LYS A 53 -0.04 5.84 -16.69
CA LYS A 53 -1.46 5.88 -16.33
C LYS A 53 -1.65 5.74 -14.83
N ARG A 54 -0.89 4.84 -14.21
CA ARG A 54 -0.92 4.61 -12.76
C ARG A 54 -0.55 5.90 -12.01
N ALA A 55 0.53 6.56 -12.45
CA ALA A 55 0.98 7.81 -11.88
C ALA A 55 -0.07 8.91 -12.00
N GLN A 56 -0.72 9.02 -13.16
CA GLN A 56 -1.77 10.02 -13.37
C GLN A 56 -3.00 9.75 -12.51
N PHE A 57 -3.40 8.48 -12.39
CA PHE A 57 -4.51 8.09 -11.52
C PHE A 57 -4.23 8.46 -10.06
N ILE A 58 -3.08 8.05 -9.53
CA ILE A 58 -2.70 8.32 -8.13
C ILE A 58 -2.60 9.82 -7.87
N ALA A 59 -1.98 10.58 -8.78
CA ALA A 59 -1.87 12.03 -8.66
C ALA A 59 -3.25 12.70 -8.61
N ALA A 60 -4.15 12.35 -9.53
CA ALA A 60 -5.51 12.90 -9.57
C ALA A 60 -6.37 12.45 -8.37
N TYR A 61 -6.14 11.25 -7.85
CA TYR A 61 -6.84 10.75 -6.67
C TYR A 61 -6.40 11.52 -5.41
N ARG A 62 -5.09 11.69 -5.21
CA ARG A 62 -4.52 12.41 -4.07
C ARG A 62 -4.91 13.88 -4.02
N GLN A 63 -5.05 14.54 -5.16
CA GLN A 63 -5.55 15.93 -5.22
C GLN A 63 -6.94 16.07 -4.62
N ARG A 64 -7.79 15.05 -4.76
CA ARG A 64 -9.15 15.01 -4.21
C ARG A 64 -9.19 14.47 -2.79
N ASN A 65 -8.27 13.57 -2.46
CA ASN A 65 -8.21 12.83 -1.19
C ASN A 65 -6.81 12.94 -0.57
N PRO A 66 -6.42 14.09 0.01
CA PRO A 66 -5.06 14.29 0.53
C PRO A 66 -4.72 13.39 1.74
N GLY A 67 -5.73 12.83 2.40
CA GLY A 67 -5.57 11.88 3.52
C GLY A 67 -5.39 10.42 3.11
N VAL A 68 -5.42 10.11 1.81
CA VAL A 68 -5.30 8.72 1.32
C VAL A 68 -3.93 8.14 1.66
N LEU A 69 -3.92 6.87 2.11
CA LEU A 69 -2.72 6.06 2.19
C LEU A 69 -2.51 5.37 0.84
N VAL A 70 -1.33 5.49 0.24
CA VAL A 70 -1.01 4.82 -1.03
C VAL A 70 0.19 3.91 -0.82
N ILE A 71 -0.01 2.61 -1.06
CA ILE A 71 1.01 1.59 -0.84
C ILE A 71 1.22 0.74 -2.08
N ASP A 72 2.45 0.27 -2.27
CA ASP A 72 2.79 -0.68 -3.33
C ASP A 72 3.35 -1.96 -2.73
N ASN A 73 3.04 -3.08 -3.36
CA ASN A 73 3.39 -4.40 -2.86
C ASN A 73 4.44 -5.10 -3.72
N GLY A 74 5.38 -4.39 -4.35
CA GLY A 74 6.57 -4.95 -4.99
C GLY A 74 6.36 -5.68 -6.34
N ASP A 75 7.45 -6.21 -6.89
CA ASP A 75 7.64 -6.74 -8.26
C ASP A 75 7.50 -5.68 -9.36
N ASN A 76 8.23 -4.58 -9.22
CA ASN A 76 8.21 -3.49 -10.18
C ASN A 76 9.30 -3.61 -11.25
N PHE A 77 10.35 -4.38 -10.98
CA PHE A 77 11.44 -4.68 -11.92
C PHE A 77 11.34 -6.10 -12.47
N VAL A 78 12.04 -6.40 -13.58
CA VAL A 78 12.15 -7.74 -14.17
C VAL A 78 13.57 -7.93 -14.71
N GLU A 79 13.99 -9.19 -14.89
CA GLU A 79 15.36 -9.53 -15.36
C GLU A 79 15.76 -8.83 -16.66
N TYR A 80 14.84 -8.79 -17.64
CA TYR A 80 15.12 -8.35 -19.01
C TYR A 80 14.59 -6.94 -19.29
N LEU A 81 14.86 -5.99 -18.40
CA LEU A 81 14.55 -4.60 -18.68
C LEU A 81 15.43 -4.06 -19.83
N ASN A 82 14.78 -3.36 -20.75
CA ASN A 82 15.50 -2.60 -21.77
C ASN A 82 16.31 -1.49 -21.10
N SER A 83 17.42 -1.09 -21.74
CA SER A 83 18.23 0.02 -21.25
C SER A 83 17.39 1.29 -21.04
N GLY A 84 17.49 1.90 -19.86
CA GLY A 84 16.77 3.12 -19.52
C GLY A 84 15.38 2.90 -18.90
N PHE A 85 14.81 1.70 -18.97
CA PHE A 85 13.50 1.43 -18.35
C PHE A 85 13.57 1.51 -16.82
N ASP A 86 14.69 1.08 -16.24
CA ASP A 86 15.03 1.27 -14.82
C ASP A 86 14.88 2.73 -14.38
N LYS A 87 15.42 3.67 -15.16
CA LYS A 87 15.35 5.11 -14.88
C LYS A 87 13.92 5.62 -14.95
N VAL A 88 13.13 5.13 -15.89
CA VAL A 88 11.70 5.46 -16.00
C VAL A 88 10.93 4.94 -14.80
N ILE A 89 11.19 3.69 -14.37
CA ILE A 89 10.53 3.10 -13.19
C ILE A 89 10.86 3.92 -11.95
N VAL A 90 12.15 4.19 -11.67
CA VAL A 90 12.58 4.99 -10.51
C VAL A 90 11.94 6.38 -10.53
N ALA A 91 11.94 7.06 -11.68
CA ALA A 91 11.31 8.37 -11.82
C ALA A 91 9.80 8.32 -11.60
N ALA A 92 9.11 7.35 -12.19
CA ALA A 92 7.67 7.19 -12.02
C ALA A 92 7.28 6.92 -10.56
N PHE A 93 8.02 6.06 -9.86
CA PHE A 93 7.81 5.80 -8.44
C PHE A 93 8.11 7.02 -7.56
N GLY A 94 9.15 7.79 -7.89
CA GLY A 94 9.43 9.08 -7.23
C GLY A 94 8.30 10.10 -7.42
N LEU A 95 7.68 10.15 -8.59
CA LEU A 95 6.54 11.04 -8.89
C LEU A 95 5.24 10.57 -8.27
N MET A 96 5.02 9.25 -8.18
CA MET A 96 3.84 8.66 -7.53
C MET A 96 3.83 8.89 -6.02
N ASN A 97 5.00 9.10 -5.40
CA ASN A 97 5.17 9.49 -4.01
C ASN A 97 4.48 8.52 -3.02
N TYR A 98 4.63 7.20 -3.20
CA TYR A 98 4.02 6.20 -2.31
C TYR A 98 4.35 6.45 -0.84
N ASP A 99 3.42 6.10 0.05
CA ASP A 99 3.65 6.18 1.50
C ASP A 99 4.53 5.02 1.97
N VAL A 100 4.29 3.81 1.44
CA VAL A 100 5.10 2.61 1.70
C VAL A 100 5.22 1.79 0.42
N ILE A 101 6.40 1.26 0.16
CA ILE A 101 6.69 0.31 -0.92
C ILE A 101 7.26 -0.94 -0.27
N ASN A 102 6.56 -2.06 -0.38
CA ASN A 102 7.14 -3.36 -0.11
C ASN A 102 8.01 -3.80 -1.28
N ILE A 103 8.92 -4.71 -1.01
CA ILE A 103 9.90 -5.21 -1.96
C ILE A 103 9.57 -6.67 -2.31
N GLY A 104 9.38 -6.92 -3.61
CA GLY A 104 9.17 -8.26 -4.15
C GLY A 104 10.46 -9.00 -4.45
N ASP A 105 10.35 -10.28 -4.84
CA ASP A 105 11.51 -11.07 -5.22
C ASP A 105 12.23 -10.48 -6.44
N GLN A 106 11.48 -9.93 -7.40
CA GLN A 106 12.07 -9.32 -8.59
C GLN A 106 12.75 -7.97 -8.30
N ASP A 107 12.24 -7.23 -7.33
CA ASP A 107 12.87 -5.96 -6.94
C ASP A 107 14.24 -6.22 -6.31
N ILE A 108 14.37 -7.23 -5.45
CA ILE A 108 15.65 -7.61 -4.81
C ILE A 108 16.63 -8.10 -5.87
N ALA A 109 16.16 -8.89 -6.83
CA ALA A 109 17.01 -9.46 -7.85
C ALA A 109 17.47 -8.45 -8.91
N TYR A 110 16.65 -7.46 -9.25
CA TYR A 110 16.82 -6.68 -10.49
C TYR A 110 16.70 -5.16 -10.34
N ALA A 111 16.23 -4.62 -9.22
CA ALA A 111 16.14 -3.17 -9.05
C ALA A 111 17.53 -2.54 -8.90
N THR A 112 17.64 -1.27 -9.29
CA THR A 112 18.86 -0.48 -9.10
C THR A 112 18.90 0.11 -7.69
N GLU A 113 20.10 0.50 -7.23
CA GLU A 113 20.27 1.11 -5.90
C GLU A 113 19.40 2.36 -5.72
N GLU A 114 19.22 3.17 -6.77
CA GLU A 114 18.41 4.40 -6.73
C GLU A 114 16.94 4.13 -6.39
N TYR A 115 16.42 2.94 -6.70
CA TYR A 115 15.06 2.57 -6.31
C TYR A 115 14.93 2.45 -4.79
N PHE A 116 15.95 1.91 -4.11
CA PHE A 116 15.99 1.77 -2.66
C PHE A 116 16.25 3.11 -1.94
N GLU A 117 16.70 4.14 -2.66
CA GLU A 117 16.92 5.49 -2.15
C GLU A 117 15.69 6.41 -2.25
N LEU A 118 14.58 5.93 -2.83
CA LEU A 118 13.37 6.74 -2.96
C LEU A 118 12.87 7.24 -1.58
N PRO A 119 12.30 8.47 -1.50
CA PRO A 119 11.81 9.03 -0.24
C PRO A 119 10.66 8.24 0.39
N ALA A 120 9.90 7.53 -0.45
CA ALA A 120 8.92 6.55 0.00
C ALA A 120 9.62 5.50 0.85
N LEU A 121 8.92 4.98 1.86
CA LEU A 121 9.49 3.96 2.73
C LEU A 121 9.56 2.64 1.97
N VAL A 122 10.63 2.45 1.21
CA VAL A 122 11.07 1.15 0.71
C VAL A 122 11.48 0.33 1.93
N LYS A 123 10.87 -0.85 2.08
CA LYS A 123 11.07 -1.64 3.28
C LYS A 123 11.55 -3.04 2.97
N THR A 124 12.57 -3.41 3.71
CA THR A 124 13.02 -4.78 3.88
C THR A 124 11.91 -5.58 4.58
N PRO A 125 11.56 -6.77 4.08
CA PRO A 125 10.61 -7.66 4.74
C PRO A 125 10.96 -7.89 6.22
N GLY A 126 9.94 -7.90 7.08
CA GLY A 126 10.05 -8.23 8.52
C GLY A 126 10.12 -7.04 9.48
N GLU A 127 10.34 -5.81 9.00
CA GLU A 127 10.39 -4.62 9.85
C GLU A 127 9.16 -3.72 9.64
N PRO A 128 8.35 -3.47 10.69
CA PRO A 128 7.13 -2.71 10.56
C PRO A 128 7.38 -1.20 10.39
N VAL A 129 6.43 -0.56 9.70
CA VAL A 129 6.38 0.89 9.47
C VAL A 129 5.15 1.47 10.09
N THR A 130 5.25 2.72 10.53
CA THR A 130 4.11 3.49 10.98
C THR A 130 3.89 4.71 10.09
N VAL A 131 2.66 4.86 9.57
CA VAL A 131 2.22 6.04 8.81
C VAL A 131 0.96 6.58 9.46
N THR A 132 0.95 7.84 9.84
CA THR A 132 -0.25 8.48 10.42
C THR A 132 -0.96 9.34 9.39
N LYS A 133 -2.25 9.12 9.20
CA LYS A 133 -3.14 9.97 8.39
C LYS A 133 -4.32 10.40 9.26
N GLY A 134 -4.44 11.71 9.49
CA GLY A 134 -5.50 12.23 10.36
C GLY A 134 -5.40 11.67 11.78
N ALA A 135 -6.46 11.00 12.24
CA ALA A 135 -6.54 10.42 13.57
C ALA A 135 -6.26 8.91 13.58
N VAL A 136 -5.78 8.33 12.47
CA VAL A 136 -5.47 6.90 12.39
C VAL A 136 -3.99 6.68 12.12
N THR A 137 -3.45 5.69 12.81
CA THR A 137 -2.07 5.26 12.69
C THR A 137 -2.04 3.91 11.98
N PHE A 138 -1.57 3.87 10.73
CA PHE A 138 -1.35 2.62 10.02
C PHE A 138 -0.04 1.99 10.52
N SER A 139 -0.14 0.82 11.13
CA SER A 139 1.01 -0.06 11.36
C SER A 139 1.05 -1.06 10.22
N ILE A 140 2.14 -1.05 9.45
CA ILE A 140 2.24 -1.80 8.21
C ILE A 140 3.44 -2.73 8.34
N LEU A 141 3.23 -4.04 8.22
CA LEU A 141 4.29 -5.03 8.20
C LEU A 141 4.48 -5.55 6.77
N PRO A 142 5.57 -5.18 6.09
CA PRO A 142 5.95 -5.77 4.81
C PRO A 142 6.51 -7.18 5.01
N VAL A 143 6.02 -8.15 4.23
CA VAL A 143 6.52 -9.54 4.27
C VAL A 143 6.75 -10.10 2.87
N LEU A 144 7.68 -11.04 2.79
CA LEU A 144 8.05 -11.82 1.61
C LEU A 144 8.23 -13.28 2.07
N HIS A 145 7.43 -14.20 1.54
CA HIS A 145 7.50 -15.60 1.97
C HIS A 145 8.63 -16.36 1.22
N PRO A 146 9.43 -17.23 1.86
CA PRO A 146 10.56 -17.95 1.22
C PRO A 146 10.20 -18.70 -0.08
N ARG A 147 8.93 -19.09 -0.24
CA ARG A 147 8.45 -19.74 -1.47
C ARG A 147 8.62 -18.89 -2.72
N THR A 148 8.61 -17.56 -2.60
CA THR A 148 8.71 -16.64 -3.75
C THR A 148 10.12 -16.64 -4.34
N THR A 149 11.13 -16.92 -3.50
CA THR A 149 12.54 -16.89 -3.87
C THR A 149 13.07 -18.21 -4.43
N ARG A 150 12.23 -19.27 -4.48
CA ARG A 150 12.60 -20.66 -4.83
C ARG A 150 13.38 -20.81 -6.14
N TYR A 151 13.18 -19.90 -7.09
CA TYR A 151 13.78 -19.99 -8.43
C TYR A 151 15.04 -19.14 -8.60
N TYR A 152 15.47 -18.46 -7.55
CA TYR A 152 16.66 -17.61 -7.57
C TYR A 152 17.83 -18.29 -6.86
N PRO A 153 19.07 -17.87 -7.14
CA PRO A 153 20.22 -18.24 -6.34
C PRO A 153 20.09 -17.73 -4.90
N ASP A 154 20.40 -18.57 -3.91
CA ASP A 154 20.26 -18.27 -2.48
C ASP A 154 20.95 -16.96 -2.05
N PHE A 155 22.12 -16.64 -2.62
CA PHE A 155 22.91 -15.46 -2.28
C PHE A 155 22.18 -14.13 -2.52
N VAL A 156 21.13 -14.13 -3.35
CA VAL A 156 20.33 -12.93 -3.62
C VAL A 156 19.52 -12.52 -2.37
N PHE A 157 19.08 -13.49 -1.57
CA PHE A 157 18.16 -13.28 -0.44
C PHE A 157 18.78 -13.61 0.93
N GLU A 158 20.05 -14.04 0.97
CA GLU A 158 20.72 -14.52 2.19
C GLU A 158 20.79 -13.48 3.33
N HIS A 159 20.64 -12.20 2.99
CA HIS A 159 20.64 -11.08 3.94
C HIS A 159 19.26 -10.84 4.59
N LEU A 160 18.23 -11.57 4.17
CA LEU A 160 16.85 -11.44 4.64
C LEU A 160 16.46 -12.63 5.54
N ASP A 161 15.78 -12.32 6.64
CA ASP A 161 15.26 -13.34 7.58
C ASP A 161 13.87 -13.86 7.14
N LEU A 162 13.82 -14.47 5.95
CA LEU A 162 12.54 -14.91 5.35
C LEU A 162 11.94 -16.13 6.07
N ASP A 163 12.78 -17.01 6.61
CA ASP A 163 12.35 -18.25 7.28
C ASP A 163 11.55 -17.97 8.57
N ASN A 164 11.71 -16.78 9.15
CA ASN A 164 11.05 -16.36 10.37
C ASN A 164 9.84 -15.43 10.13
N THR A 165 9.25 -15.45 8.93
CA THR A 165 8.10 -14.58 8.59
C THR A 165 6.97 -14.64 9.63
N HIS A 166 6.61 -15.83 10.13
CA HIS A 166 5.62 -15.99 11.19
C HIS A 166 6.03 -15.32 12.51
N GLY A 167 7.29 -15.45 12.92
CA GLY A 167 7.80 -14.80 14.13
C GLY A 167 7.80 -13.27 14.03
N HIS A 168 8.07 -12.72 12.84
CA HIS A 168 7.95 -11.28 12.57
C HIS A 168 6.50 -10.81 12.71
N ILE A 169 5.54 -11.56 12.16
CA ILE A 169 4.10 -11.26 12.30
C ILE A 169 3.69 -11.31 13.78
N GLU A 170 4.03 -12.38 14.50
CA GLU A 170 3.68 -12.53 15.91
C GLU A 170 4.27 -11.41 16.79
N LYS A 171 5.56 -11.09 16.61
CA LYS A 171 6.22 -9.99 17.30
C LYS A 171 5.57 -8.65 16.99
N TRP A 172 5.21 -8.41 15.73
CA TRP A 172 4.52 -7.20 15.30
C TRP A 172 3.13 -7.09 15.93
N LEU A 173 2.35 -8.17 15.94
CA LEU A 173 1.02 -8.22 16.58
C LEU A 173 1.08 -7.99 18.08
N GLN A 174 2.12 -8.47 18.76
CA GLN A 174 2.36 -8.26 20.19
C GLN A 174 2.89 -6.85 20.53
N SER A 175 3.36 -6.09 19.53
CA SER A 175 3.91 -4.75 19.76
C SER A 175 2.84 -3.77 20.28
N LYS A 176 3.27 -2.85 21.15
CA LYS A 176 2.40 -1.84 21.74
C LYS A 176 1.90 -0.90 20.65
N ALA A 177 0.57 -0.81 20.51
CA ALA A 177 -0.10 0.03 19.54
C ALA A 177 -0.94 1.12 20.25
N ALA A 178 -1.14 2.26 19.59
CA ALA A 178 -2.13 3.24 20.04
C ALA A 178 -3.55 2.69 19.78
N GLY A 179 -4.56 3.18 20.51
CA GLY A 179 -5.93 2.67 20.38
C GLY A 179 -6.59 2.86 19.01
N ASN A 180 -6.01 3.72 18.16
CA ASN A 180 -6.43 4.05 16.80
C ASN A 180 -5.48 3.46 15.74
N THR A 181 -4.86 2.31 16.03
CA THR A 181 -3.91 1.66 15.11
C THR A 181 -4.65 0.71 14.17
N PHE A 182 -4.38 0.84 12.86
CA PHE A 182 -4.87 -0.05 11.82
C PHE A 182 -3.70 -0.89 11.28
N ARG A 183 -3.78 -2.22 11.38
CA ARG A 183 -2.72 -3.18 11.09
C ARG A 183 -2.86 -3.74 9.68
N ILE A 184 -1.91 -3.40 8.81
CA ILE A 184 -1.83 -3.89 7.43
C ILE A 184 -0.68 -4.89 7.31
N LEU A 185 -0.97 -6.11 6.90
CA LEU A 185 0.06 -7.00 6.38
C LEU A 185 0.21 -6.74 4.87
N LEU A 186 1.32 -6.14 4.50
CA LEU A 186 1.65 -5.86 3.10
C LEU A 186 2.47 -7.04 2.58
N SER A 187 1.79 -7.98 1.94
CA SER A 187 2.29 -9.34 1.73
C SER A 187 2.66 -9.62 0.29
N HIS A 188 3.95 -9.72 0.00
CA HIS A 188 4.46 -10.23 -1.26
C HIS A 188 4.66 -11.75 -1.19
N SER A 189 3.60 -12.50 -0.86
CA SER A 189 3.73 -13.95 -0.55
C SER A 189 2.90 -14.86 -1.46
N GLY A 190 2.01 -14.27 -2.26
CA GLY A 190 1.06 -14.98 -3.10
C GLY A 190 -0.25 -15.26 -2.38
N TYR A 191 -1.34 -15.26 -3.14
CA TYR A 191 -2.71 -15.28 -2.64
C TYR A 191 -3.02 -16.45 -1.68
N GLU A 192 -2.51 -17.66 -1.95
CA GLU A 192 -2.77 -18.80 -1.05
C GLU A 192 -2.07 -18.61 0.31
N VAL A 193 -0.87 -18.02 0.34
CA VAL A 193 -0.19 -17.73 1.61
C VAL A 193 -0.89 -16.58 2.34
N ASP A 194 -1.41 -15.58 1.63
CA ASP A 194 -2.21 -14.51 2.23
C ASP A 194 -3.43 -15.07 2.95
N ARG A 195 -4.07 -16.10 2.40
CA ARG A 195 -5.19 -16.80 3.05
C ARG A 195 -4.75 -17.57 4.29
N ASP A 196 -3.57 -18.20 4.26
CA ASP A 196 -3.01 -18.89 5.42
C ASP A 196 -2.69 -17.88 6.54
N PHE A 197 -2.10 -16.73 6.22
CA PHE A 197 -1.87 -15.65 7.18
C PHE A 197 -3.18 -15.13 7.78
N ALA A 198 -4.19 -14.84 6.96
CA ALA A 198 -5.50 -14.41 7.45
C ALA A 198 -6.16 -15.45 8.37
N ALA A 199 -6.02 -16.75 8.06
CA ALA A 199 -6.53 -17.81 8.91
C ALA A 199 -5.82 -17.88 10.27
N SER A 200 -4.49 -17.72 10.28
CA SER A 200 -3.66 -17.79 11.48
C SER A 200 -3.72 -16.55 12.37
N TYR A 201 -3.95 -15.37 11.80
CA TYR A 201 -3.79 -14.08 12.48
C TYR A 201 -5.03 -13.18 12.34
N PRO A 202 -6.13 -13.51 13.04
CA PRO A 202 -7.37 -12.72 12.99
C PRO A 202 -7.24 -11.29 13.53
N GLU A 203 -6.12 -10.94 14.16
CA GLU A 203 -5.81 -9.59 14.66
C GLU A 203 -5.33 -8.61 13.57
N ILE A 204 -5.17 -9.07 12.33
CA ILE A 204 -4.81 -8.24 11.17
C ILE A 204 -6.08 -7.54 10.65
N ASP A 205 -6.01 -6.22 10.44
CA ASP A 205 -7.16 -5.45 9.93
C ASP A 205 -7.30 -5.53 8.40
N LEU A 206 -6.19 -5.74 7.68
CA LEU A 206 -6.15 -5.88 6.23
C LEU A 206 -4.89 -6.62 5.76
N ILE A 207 -5.03 -7.53 4.80
CA ILE A 207 -3.93 -8.05 3.99
C ILE A 207 -4.00 -7.45 2.59
N VAL A 208 -2.93 -6.76 2.19
CA VAL A 208 -2.74 -6.31 0.80
C VAL A 208 -1.70 -7.23 0.17
N GLY A 209 -2.18 -8.11 -0.72
CA GLY A 209 -1.40 -9.19 -1.32
C GLY A 209 -0.78 -8.84 -2.67
N GLY A 210 0.16 -9.69 -3.11
CA GLY A 210 0.93 -9.52 -4.35
C GLY A 210 1.54 -10.85 -4.80
N HIS A 211 2.60 -10.80 -5.61
CA HIS A 211 3.35 -11.96 -6.16
C HIS A 211 2.56 -12.85 -7.13
N SER A 212 1.42 -13.39 -6.72
CA SER A 212 0.56 -14.25 -7.55
C SER A 212 -0.14 -13.52 -8.70
N GLN A 213 -0.09 -12.18 -8.71
CA GLN A 213 -0.79 -11.31 -9.67
C GLN A 213 -2.29 -11.62 -9.76
N THR A 214 -2.91 -11.99 -8.64
CA THR A 214 -4.32 -12.32 -8.59
C THR A 214 -5.14 -11.04 -8.74
N VAL A 215 -6.13 -11.07 -9.64
CA VAL A 215 -7.13 -10.00 -9.75
C VAL A 215 -8.31 -10.40 -8.86
N LEU A 216 -8.51 -9.66 -7.77
CA LEU A 216 -9.66 -9.87 -6.89
C LEU A 216 -10.68 -8.76 -7.15
N ASP A 217 -11.68 -9.01 -8.01
CA ASP A 217 -12.76 -8.04 -8.29
C ASP A 217 -13.56 -7.66 -7.04
N SER A 218 -13.52 -8.50 -6.01
CA SER A 218 -14.08 -8.25 -4.68
C SER A 218 -13.12 -8.79 -3.63
N MET A 219 -13.05 -8.11 -2.48
CA MET A 219 -12.22 -8.58 -1.36
C MET A 219 -12.64 -9.99 -0.94
N VAL A 220 -11.67 -10.76 -0.46
CA VAL A 220 -11.91 -12.08 0.12
C VAL A 220 -11.72 -11.96 1.62
N VAL A 221 -12.63 -12.51 2.43
CA VAL A 221 -12.53 -12.47 3.88
C VAL A 221 -12.23 -13.87 4.40
N VAL A 222 -11.14 -14.03 5.14
CA VAL A 222 -10.76 -15.28 5.80
C VAL A 222 -10.58 -14.98 7.30
N ASN A 223 -11.30 -15.72 8.15
CA ASN A 223 -11.29 -15.53 9.60
C ASN A 223 -11.52 -14.06 10.07
N GLY A 224 -12.35 -13.32 9.34
CA GLY A 224 -12.64 -11.90 9.62
C GLY A 224 -11.66 -10.91 9.02
N VAL A 225 -10.55 -11.37 8.44
CA VAL A 225 -9.51 -10.53 7.82
C VAL A 225 -9.78 -10.34 6.33
N PRO A 226 -9.95 -9.10 5.84
CA PRO A 226 -10.03 -8.80 4.41
C PRO A 226 -8.69 -9.00 3.70
N ILE A 227 -8.73 -9.57 2.50
CA ILE A 227 -7.61 -9.78 1.58
C ILE A 227 -7.95 -9.11 0.25
N VAL A 228 -7.03 -8.29 -0.25
CA VAL A 228 -7.15 -7.59 -1.54
C VAL A 228 -5.88 -7.75 -2.39
N GLN A 229 -6.02 -7.84 -3.71
CA GLN A 229 -4.91 -7.87 -4.67
C GLN A 229 -5.32 -7.15 -5.97
N ALA A 230 -4.37 -6.45 -6.60
CA ALA A 230 -4.60 -5.58 -7.76
C ALA A 230 -4.02 -6.14 -9.08
N GLY A 231 -3.82 -7.46 -9.18
CA GLY A 231 -3.23 -8.07 -10.38
C GLY A 231 -1.78 -7.65 -10.62
N GLY A 232 -1.38 -7.59 -11.89
CA GLY A 232 -0.04 -7.18 -12.31
C GLY A 232 -0.03 -6.28 -13.55
N TYR A 233 1.17 -6.00 -14.07
CA TYR A 233 1.44 -5.18 -15.25
C TYR A 233 0.93 -3.73 -15.13
N ALA A 234 0.84 -3.22 -13.90
CA ALA A 234 0.20 -1.94 -13.62
C ALA A 234 -1.24 -1.81 -14.14
N SER A 235 -1.95 -2.93 -14.33
CA SER A 235 -3.29 -2.95 -14.94
C SER A 235 -4.36 -2.25 -14.11
N TYR A 236 -4.20 -2.23 -12.78
CA TYR A 236 -5.19 -1.70 -11.84
C TYR A 236 -4.54 -0.84 -10.76
N VAL A 237 -5.34 0.09 -10.22
CA VAL A 237 -5.15 0.64 -8.88
C VAL A 237 -6.30 0.14 -8.02
N GLY A 238 -5.97 -0.60 -6.96
CA GLY A 238 -6.97 -1.04 -6.00
C GLY A 238 -7.30 0.06 -4.99
N GLU A 239 -8.54 0.08 -4.54
CA GLU A 239 -9.05 0.99 -3.52
C GLU A 239 -9.85 0.18 -2.50
N ILE A 240 -9.55 0.37 -1.22
CA ILE A 240 -10.39 -0.11 -0.13
C ILE A 240 -10.66 1.02 0.87
N ARG A 241 -11.92 1.16 1.26
CA ARG A 241 -12.42 2.21 2.16
C ARG A 241 -12.96 1.58 3.44
N TYR A 242 -12.66 2.21 4.56
CA TYR A 242 -13.13 1.82 5.88
C TYR A 242 -13.80 2.98 6.60
N ASP A 243 -14.83 2.69 7.37
CA ASP A 243 -15.32 3.57 8.43
C ASP A 243 -14.62 3.19 9.73
N ALA A 244 -13.87 4.14 10.30
CA ALA A 244 -13.31 4.03 11.65
C ALA A 244 -14.28 4.65 12.66
N GLY A 245 -14.85 3.83 13.55
CA GLY A 245 -15.77 4.27 14.59
C GLY A 245 -15.52 3.59 15.95
N GLU A 246 -16.45 3.77 16.89
CA GLU A 246 -16.35 3.16 18.23
C GLU A 246 -16.31 1.62 18.21
N ASP A 247 -16.94 1.01 17.19
CA ASP A 247 -16.96 -0.45 16.97
C ASP A 247 -15.71 -0.98 16.25
N GLY A 248 -14.70 -0.14 16.00
CA GLY A 248 -13.51 -0.48 15.21
C GLY A 248 -13.64 -0.07 13.74
N PHE A 249 -12.92 -0.79 12.87
CA PHE A 249 -12.86 -0.51 11.44
C PHE A 249 -13.80 -1.42 10.65
N LYS A 250 -14.65 -0.85 9.80
CA LYS A 250 -15.57 -1.61 8.95
C LYS A 250 -15.34 -1.27 7.49
N VAL A 251 -15.17 -2.29 6.64
CA VAL A 251 -15.05 -2.09 5.20
C VAL A 251 -16.36 -1.49 4.66
N VAL A 252 -16.25 -0.39 3.94
CA VAL A 252 -17.36 0.28 3.26
C VAL A 252 -17.39 -0.10 1.78
N GLU A 253 -16.22 -0.11 1.15
CA GLU A 253 -16.09 -0.33 -0.29
C GLU A 253 -14.74 -0.95 -0.62
N HIS A 254 -14.73 -1.79 -1.64
CA HIS A 254 -13.52 -2.27 -2.30
C HIS A 254 -13.75 -2.22 -3.80
N HIS A 255 -12.80 -1.65 -4.54
CA HIS A 255 -12.89 -1.47 -5.98
C HIS A 255 -11.52 -1.59 -6.66
N LEU A 256 -11.47 -2.26 -7.80
CA LEU A 256 -10.31 -2.24 -8.69
C LEU A 256 -10.55 -1.26 -9.84
N HIS A 257 -9.74 -0.22 -9.92
CA HIS A 257 -9.79 0.76 -11.01
C HIS A 257 -8.91 0.28 -12.17
N PRO A 258 -9.49 -0.21 -13.29
CA PRO A 258 -8.69 -0.56 -14.46
C PRO A 258 -8.05 0.68 -15.06
N LEU A 259 -6.86 0.51 -15.63
CA LEU A 259 -6.13 1.55 -16.34
C LEU A 259 -6.15 1.28 -17.86
N PRO A 260 -7.25 1.62 -18.57
CA PRO A 260 -7.35 1.38 -20.00
C PRO A 260 -6.47 2.36 -20.80
N PRO A 261 -6.16 2.09 -22.09
CA PRO A 261 -5.38 2.99 -22.94
C PRO A 261 -5.92 4.43 -23.00
N LYS A 262 -7.24 4.59 -22.92
CA LYS A 262 -7.90 5.90 -22.92
C LYS A 262 -7.75 6.68 -21.60
N ALA A 263 -7.22 6.07 -20.54
CA ALA A 263 -6.93 6.80 -19.30
C ALA A 263 -5.80 7.81 -19.57
N PRO A 264 -5.85 8.99 -18.91
CA PRO A 264 -4.86 10.04 -19.12
C PRO A 264 -3.48 9.60 -18.62
N ASP A 265 -2.44 10.12 -19.27
CA ASP A 265 -1.04 9.84 -18.94
C ASP A 265 -0.45 10.91 -18.04
N HIS A 266 0.51 10.53 -17.20
CA HIS A 266 1.21 11.48 -16.35
C HIS A 266 2.27 12.21 -17.18
N PRO A 267 2.15 13.54 -17.37
CA PRO A 267 2.98 14.27 -18.33
C PRO A 267 4.47 14.20 -18.01
N GLU A 268 4.85 14.22 -16.73
CA GLU A 268 6.27 14.08 -16.37
C GLU A 268 6.78 12.65 -16.57
N VAL A 269 5.95 11.61 -16.37
CA VAL A 269 6.40 10.22 -16.60
C VAL A 269 6.62 10.01 -18.10
N MET A 270 5.74 10.57 -18.94
CA MET A 270 5.92 10.55 -20.40
C MET A 270 7.23 11.20 -20.84
N LYS A 271 7.68 12.29 -20.21
CA LYS A 271 9.00 12.87 -20.54
C LYS A 271 10.15 11.91 -20.25
N TYR A 272 10.08 11.15 -19.15
CA TYR A 272 11.09 10.13 -18.85
C TYR A 272 11.02 8.98 -19.85
N ILE A 273 9.81 8.53 -20.21
CA ILE A 273 9.61 7.52 -21.26
C ILE A 273 10.26 8.01 -22.56
N ASP A 274 9.85 9.17 -23.08
CA ASP A 274 10.39 9.74 -24.31
C ASP A 274 11.93 9.82 -24.26
N GLN A 275 12.48 10.32 -23.15
CA GLN A 275 13.93 10.48 -22.98
C GLN A 275 14.69 9.14 -23.04
N TYR A 276 14.16 8.08 -22.44
CA TYR A 276 14.89 6.83 -22.22
C TYR A 276 14.47 5.67 -23.14
N THR A 277 13.37 5.81 -23.89
CA THR A 277 12.88 4.76 -24.80
C THR A 277 12.93 5.15 -26.28
N THR A 278 13.06 6.45 -26.61
CA THR A 278 12.99 6.93 -28.00
C THR A 278 14.33 7.38 -28.60
N SER A 279 15.46 7.18 -27.90
CA SER A 279 16.80 7.39 -28.48
C SER A 279 17.30 6.12 -29.18
N PRO A 280 17.92 6.25 -30.38
CA PRO A 280 18.25 5.15 -31.29
C PRO A 280 19.31 4.16 -30.77
#